data_AF-A0A383C9W6-F1
#
_entry.id   AF-A0A383C9W6-F1
#
_cell.length_a   1.000
_cell.length_b   1.000
_cell.length_c   1.000
_cell.angle_alpha   90.00
_cell.angle_beta   90.00
_cell.angle_gamma   90.00
#
_symmetry.space_group_name_H-M   'P 1'
#
loop_
_entity.id
_entity.type
_entity.pdbx_description
1 polymer ?
#
loop_
_entity_poly.entity_id
_entity_poly.type
_entity_poly.pdbx_seq_one_letter_code
_entity_poly.pdbx_strand_id
1 'polypeptide(L)'
;MLLRYYKILSLIFLGLLYSEDAYFDALSSVFVIDTTDPEVIITSPEADSQYYYGQTIPVVWTAEDENAIDNIIMYIKHAIDAPLLQINGLIPNDGYYQVS
;
A
#
# COMPACT_ATOMS: atom_id res chain seq x y z
N MET A 1 -26.52 58.79 26.24
CA MET A 1 -25.48 57.82 26.66
C MET A 1 -26.08 56.46 27.04
N LEU A 2 -27.04 56.39 27.99
CA LEU A 2 -27.72 55.14 28.41
C LEU A 2 -28.43 54.34 27.30
N LEU A 3 -29.13 54.99 26.37
CA LEU A 3 -29.83 54.31 25.27
C LEU A 3 -28.88 53.52 24.35
N ARG A 4 -27.62 53.98 24.22
CA ARG A 4 -26.59 53.29 23.42
C ARG A 4 -26.14 51.99 24.10
N TYR A 5 -26.03 51.99 25.42
CA TYR A 5 -25.68 50.80 26.20
C TYR A 5 -26.79 49.75 26.16
N TYR A 6 -28.06 50.15 26.26
CA TYR A 6 -29.19 49.21 26.16
C TYR A 6 -29.24 48.50 24.80
N LYS A 7 -28.94 49.20 23.71
CA LYS A 7 -28.86 48.59 22.37
C LYS A 7 -27.72 47.57 22.26
N ILE A 8 -26.54 47.91 22.79
CA ILE A 8 -25.38 47.00 22.80
C ILE A 8 -25.66 45.77 23.67
N LEU A 9 -26.24 45.97 24.86
CA LEU A 9 -26.58 44.88 25.77
C LEU A 9 -27.66 43.96 25.18
N SER A 10 -28.67 44.53 24.53
CA SER A 10 -29.71 43.75 23.83
C SER A 10 -29.14 42.93 22.68
N LEU A 11 -28.14 43.43 21.96
CA LEU A 11 -27.51 42.72 20.85
C LEU A 11 -26.65 41.55 21.33
N ILE A 12 -25.88 41.76 22.41
CA ILE A 12 -25.08 40.71 23.04
C ILE A 12 -25.98 39.63 23.63
N PHE A 13 -27.05 40.02 24.33
CA PHE A 13 -28.02 39.09 24.88
C PHE A 13 -28.69 38.26 23.77
N LEU A 14 -29.05 38.88 22.65
CA LEU A 14 -29.60 38.17 21.49
C LEU A 14 -28.58 37.16 20.94
N GLY A 15 -27.32 37.55 20.75
CA GLY A 15 -26.27 36.64 20.28
C GLY A 15 -26.03 35.45 21.20
N LEU A 16 -26.12 35.65 22.52
CA LEU A 16 -26.01 34.57 23.51
C LEU A 16 -27.22 33.63 23.50
N LEU A 17 -28.43 34.15 23.23
CA LEU A 17 -29.63 33.33 23.09
C LEU A 17 -29.62 32.43 21.84
N TYR A 18 -28.92 32.86 20.79
CA TYR A 18 -28.81 32.12 19.51
C TYR A 18 -27.49 31.39 19.32
N SER A 19 -26.65 31.32 20.36
CA SER A 19 -25.40 30.56 20.29
C SER A 19 -25.70 29.07 20.41
N GLU A 20 -25.29 28.28 19.43
CA GLU A 20 -25.28 26.81 19.51
C GLU A 20 -23.83 26.31 19.61
N ASP A 21 -23.58 25.33 20.47
CA ASP A 21 -22.30 24.64 20.52
C ASP A 21 -22.23 23.63 19.36
N ALA A 22 -21.15 23.68 18.57
CA ALA A 22 -20.90 22.69 17.52
C ALA A 22 -20.06 21.54 18.10
N TYR A 23 -20.65 20.34 18.17
CA TYR A 23 -19.94 19.11 18.51
C TYR A 23 -19.68 18.30 17.24
N PHE A 24 -18.41 18.00 16.98
CA PHE A 24 -18.02 17.05 15.95
C PHE A 24 -17.75 15.71 16.62
N ASP A 25 -18.67 14.76 16.45
CA ASP A 25 -18.46 13.37 16.85
C ASP A 25 -18.13 12.55 15.60
N ALA A 26 -16.92 11.99 15.55
CA ALA A 26 -16.46 11.14 14.48
C ALA A 26 -15.93 9.84 15.09
N LEU A 27 -16.68 8.76 14.90
CA LEU A 27 -16.26 7.42 15.25
C LEU A 27 -15.48 6.81 14.07
N SER A 28 -14.31 6.26 14.34
CA SER A 28 -13.60 5.43 13.36
C SER A 28 -14.22 4.04 13.25
N SER A 29 -14.20 3.44 12.07
CA SER A 29 -14.55 2.03 11.87
C SER A 29 -13.48 1.11 12.46
N VAL A 30 -13.90 -0.07 12.92
CA VAL A 30 -12.96 -1.14 13.28
C VAL A 30 -12.28 -1.64 12.01
N PHE A 31 -10.96 -1.79 12.06
CA PHE A 31 -10.14 -2.41 11.02
C PHE A 31 -9.17 -3.41 11.65
N VAL A 32 -8.67 -4.34 10.84
CA VAL A 32 -7.66 -5.31 11.23
C VAL A 32 -6.32 -4.86 10.66
N ILE A 33 -5.26 -5.00 11.45
CA ILE A 33 -3.90 -4.79 10.98
C ILE A 33 -3.42 -6.12 10.41
N ASP A 34 -3.09 -6.12 9.13
CA ASP A 34 -2.38 -7.23 8.52
C ASP A 34 -0.89 -7.17 8.89
N THR A 35 -0.36 -8.30 9.35
CA THR A 35 1.03 -8.46 9.75
C THR A 35 1.65 -9.74 9.18
N THR A 36 0.93 -10.45 8.32
CA THR A 36 1.43 -11.68 7.69
C THR A 36 2.20 -11.28 6.43
N ASP A 37 3.45 -11.74 6.31
CA ASP A 37 4.24 -11.48 5.10
C ASP A 37 3.78 -12.42 3.98
N PRO A 38 3.73 -11.96 2.71
CA PRO A 38 3.44 -12.83 1.58
C PRO A 38 4.58 -13.82 1.34
N GLU A 39 4.24 -15.01 0.82
CA GLU A 39 5.21 -16.03 0.42
C GLU A 39 5.32 -16.11 -1.11
N VAL A 40 6.54 -16.24 -1.62
CA VAL A 40 6.83 -16.44 -3.05
C VAL A 40 7.74 -17.64 -3.22
N ILE A 41 7.32 -18.57 -4.08
CA ILE A 41 8.09 -19.78 -4.41
C ILE A 41 8.44 -19.75 -5.89
N ILE A 42 9.73 -19.84 -6.19
CA ILE A 42 10.21 -20.08 -7.56
C ILE A 42 10.19 -21.59 -7.81
N THR A 43 9.33 -22.04 -8.72
CA THR A 43 9.17 -23.46 -9.09
C THR A 43 10.03 -23.84 -10.29
N SER A 44 10.51 -22.85 -11.05
CA SER A 44 11.53 -23.01 -12.09
C SER A 44 12.31 -21.69 -12.25
N PRO A 45 13.63 -21.71 -12.48
CA PRO A 45 14.48 -22.89 -12.54
C PRO A 45 14.66 -23.58 -11.19
N GLU A 46 15.00 -24.87 -11.18
CA GLU A 46 15.42 -25.55 -9.95
C GLU A 46 16.80 -25.02 -9.51
N ALA A 47 17.07 -25.05 -8.20
CA ALA A 47 18.39 -24.72 -7.68
C ALA A 47 19.49 -25.54 -8.38
N ASP A 48 20.63 -24.90 -8.63
CA ASP A 48 21.81 -25.49 -9.29
C ASP A 48 21.59 -25.94 -10.76
N SER A 49 20.47 -25.56 -11.39
CA SER A 49 20.27 -25.76 -12.82
C SER A 49 21.37 -25.09 -13.65
N GLN A 50 21.87 -25.80 -14.67
CA GLN A 50 22.89 -25.31 -15.59
C GLN A 50 22.29 -25.01 -16.96
N TYR A 51 22.63 -23.83 -17.49
CA TYR A 51 22.18 -23.36 -18.80
C TYR A 51 23.37 -22.98 -19.67
N TYR A 52 23.24 -23.23 -20.97
CA TYR A 52 24.23 -22.77 -21.94
C TYR A 52 23.99 -21.30 -22.29
N TYR A 53 25.05 -20.60 -22.68
CA TYR A 53 24.93 -19.24 -23.18
C TYR A 53 23.94 -19.14 -24.35
N GLY A 54 23.04 -18.17 -24.28
CA GLY A 54 21.98 -17.94 -25.28
C GLY A 54 20.73 -18.82 -25.11
N GLN A 55 20.64 -19.64 -24.07
CA GLN A 55 19.41 -20.36 -23.76
C GLN A 55 18.39 -19.47 -23.03
N THR A 56 17.20 -19.40 -23.62
CA THR A 56 15.89 -19.74 -23.03
C THR A 56 15.78 -20.15 -21.55
N ILE A 57 15.84 -19.29 -20.53
CA ILE A 57 15.59 -19.72 -19.13
C ILE A 57 14.12 -19.44 -18.73
N PRO A 58 13.31 -20.47 -18.41
CA PRO A 58 12.00 -20.29 -17.81
C PRO A 58 12.10 -19.92 -16.34
N VAL A 59 11.39 -18.86 -15.96
CA VAL A 59 11.12 -18.50 -14.58
C VAL A 59 9.64 -18.71 -14.31
N VAL A 60 9.31 -19.59 -13.38
CA VAL A 60 7.95 -19.90 -12.96
C VAL A 60 7.85 -19.71 -11.46
N TRP A 61 6.79 -19.03 -11.02
CA TRP A 61 6.59 -18.73 -9.62
C TRP A 61 5.13 -18.88 -9.21
N THR A 62 4.93 -19.09 -7.92
CA THR A 62 3.66 -18.95 -7.23
C THR A 62 3.81 -17.99 -6.07
N ALA A 63 2.78 -17.19 -5.79
CA ALA A 63 2.78 -16.27 -4.67
C ALA A 63 1.44 -16.27 -3.95
N GLU A 64 1.49 -16.38 -2.64
CA GLU A 64 0.31 -16.47 -1.79
C GLU A 64 0.45 -15.62 -0.54
N ASP A 65 -0.70 -15.16 -0.06
CA ASP A 65 -0.85 -14.38 1.17
C ASP A 65 -2.29 -14.61 1.70
N GLU A 66 -2.51 -14.37 2.98
CA GLU A 66 -3.84 -14.38 3.60
C GLU A 66 -4.73 -13.26 3.04
N ASN A 67 -4.11 -12.16 2.60
CA ASN A 67 -4.76 -11.00 2.00
C ASN A 67 -4.29 -10.77 0.54
N ALA A 68 -4.70 -9.64 -0.04
CA ALA A 68 -4.32 -9.32 -1.42
C ALA A 68 -2.86 -8.88 -1.50
N ILE A 69 -2.10 -9.50 -2.41
CA ILE A 69 -0.74 -9.08 -2.73
C ILE A 69 -0.78 -7.81 -3.59
N ASP A 70 -0.12 -6.75 -3.12
CA ASP A 70 -0.07 -5.46 -3.82
C ASP A 70 0.80 -5.50 -5.10
N ASN A 71 1.99 -6.10 -5.01
CA ASN A 71 2.93 -6.13 -6.12
C ASN A 71 3.91 -7.31 -6.07
N ILE A 72 4.21 -7.85 -7.25
CA ILE A 72 5.36 -8.73 -7.46
C ILE A 72 6.36 -8.04 -8.40
N ILE A 73 7.64 -8.13 -8.02
CA ILE A 73 8.76 -7.57 -8.78
C ILE A 73 9.81 -8.66 -8.95
N MET A 74 10.26 -8.83 -10.19
CA MET A 74 11.25 -9.83 -10.54
C MET A 74 12.60 -9.18 -10.80
N TYR A 75 13.64 -9.70 -10.14
CA TYR A 75 15.02 -9.27 -10.29
C TYR A 75 15.89 -10.44 -10.75
N ILE A 76 16.94 -10.13 -11.53
CA ILE A 76 18.01 -11.06 -11.87
C ILE A 76 19.35 -10.52 -11.39
N LYS A 77 20.22 -11.43 -10.96
CA LYS A 77 21.61 -11.14 -10.60
C LYS A 77 22.53 -12.08 -11.35
N HIS A 78 23.39 -11.53 -12.19
CA HIS A 78 24.21 -12.31 -13.12
C HIS A 78 25.60 -12.71 -12.58
N ALA A 79 26.04 -12.12 -11.46
CA ALA A 79 27.28 -12.47 -10.77
C ALA A 79 27.19 -12.06 -9.29
N ILE A 80 28.06 -12.61 -8.43
CA ILE A 80 28.05 -12.34 -6.97
C ILE A 80 28.16 -10.85 -6.66
N ASP A 81 28.96 -10.11 -7.42
CA ASP A 81 29.19 -8.67 -7.20
C ASP A 81 28.37 -7.77 -8.14
N ALA A 82 27.48 -8.36 -8.95
CA ALA A 82 26.62 -7.60 -9.85
C ALA A 82 25.45 -6.94 -9.09
N PRO A 83 24.97 -5.77 -9.56
CA PRO A 83 23.71 -5.22 -9.08
C PRO A 83 22.53 -6.13 -9.45
N LEU A 84 21.44 -6.02 -8.69
CA LEU A 84 20.15 -6.58 -9.08
C LEU A 84 19.61 -5.78 -10.26
N LEU A 85 19.26 -6.46 -11.34
CA LEU A 85 18.56 -5.89 -12.47
C LEU A 85 17.10 -6.27 -12.38
N GLN A 86 16.22 -5.27 -12.30
CA GLN A 86 14.78 -5.51 -12.41
C GLN A 86 14.44 -5.90 -13.85
N ILE A 87 13.76 -7.05 -14.01
CA ILE A 87 13.34 -7.55 -15.32
C ILE A 87 11.85 -7.38 -15.55
N ASN A 88 11.03 -7.39 -14.50
CA ASN A 88 9.61 -7.12 -14.60
C ASN A 88 9.02 -6.60 -13.27
N GLY A 89 7.83 -6.01 -13.30
CA GLY A 89 7.13 -5.52 -12.11
C GLY A 89 5.62 -5.41 -12.34
N LEU A 90 4.85 -5.43 -11.25
CA LEU A 90 3.39 -5.52 -11.28
C LEU A 90 2.90 -6.77 -12.06
N ILE A 91 3.63 -7.87 -11.88
CA ILE A 91 3.30 -9.16 -12.49
C ILE A 91 2.26 -9.92 -11.65
N PRO A 92 1.52 -10.88 -12.24
CA PRO A 92 0.54 -11.67 -11.50
C PRO A 92 1.16 -12.49 -10.37
N ASN A 93 0.32 -12.87 -9.39
CA ASN A 93 0.71 -13.70 -8.24
C ASN A 93 1.41 -14.99 -8.64
N ASP A 94 0.81 -15.72 -9.59
CA ASP A 94 1.40 -16.89 -10.20
C ASP A 94 1.69 -16.61 -11.67
N GLY A 95 2.83 -17.10 -12.17
CA GLY A 95 3.17 -16.78 -13.54
C GLY A 95 4.37 -17.50 -14.12
N TYR A 96 4.67 -17.07 -15.33
CA TYR A 96 5.72 -17.58 -16.18
C TYR A 96 6.39 -16.41 -16.91
N TYR A 97 7.72 -16.42 -16.94
CA TYR A 97 8.54 -15.46 -17.65
C TYR A 97 9.71 -16.17 -18.34
N GLN A 98 10.19 -15.61 -19.45
CA GLN A 98 11.35 -16.13 -20.20
C GLN A 98 12.49 -15.13 -20.13
N VAL A 99 13.63 -15.55 -19.61
CA VAL A 99 14.87 -14.75 -19.58
C VAL A 99 15.80 -15.25 -20.69
N SER A 100 16.21 -14.33 -21.57
CA SER A 100 17.15 -14.58 -22.69
C SER A 100 18.39 -13.69 -22.59
#